data_AF-A0A316Z8U1-F1
#
_entry.id   AF-A0A316Z8U1-F1
#
_cell.length_a   1.000
_cell.length_b   1.000
_cell.length_c   1.000
_cell.angle_alpha   90.00
_cell.angle_beta   90.00
_cell.angle_gamma   90.00
#
_symmetry.space_group_name_H-M   'P 1'
#
loop_
_entity.id
_entity.type
_entity.pdbx_description
1 polymer ?
#
loop_
_entity_poly.entity_id
_entity_poly.type
_entity_poly.pdbx_seq_one_letter_code
_entity_poly.pdbx_strand_id
1 'polypeptide(L)' 'MSGWTTIWVLIAAVGAGSGAWISAPKGPNQVLLRTCAVLTLTCCYLMWVIVYLAQLHPII' A
#
# COMPACT_ATOMS: atom_id res chain seq x y z
N MET A 1 20.50 -2.67 1.22
CA MET A 1 19.07 -2.31 1.35
C MET A 1 18.68 -2.53 2.80
N SER A 2 18.11 -1.52 3.48
CA SER A 2 17.78 -1.63 4.91
C SER A 2 16.31 -2.01 5.11
N GLY A 3 15.98 -2.72 6.19
CA GLY A 3 14.60 -3.01 6.59
C GLY A 3 13.76 -1.74 6.82
N TRP A 4 14.41 -0.60 7.08
CA TRP A 4 13.75 0.72 7.17
C TRP A 4 13.03 1.14 5.88
N THR A 5 13.47 0.66 4.71
CA THR A 5 12.83 0.95 3.43
C THR A 5 11.38 0.47 3.42
N THR A 6 11.10 -0.66 4.07
CA THR A 6 9.75 -1.21 4.20
C THR A 6 8.82 -0.25 4.94
N ILE A 7 9.30 0.37 6.01
CA ILE A 7 8.51 1.30 6.82
C ILE A 7 8.19 2.58 6.03
N TRP A 8 9.17 3.12 5.29
CA TRP A 8 8.94 4.30 4.45
C TRP A 8 7.91 4.04 3.35
N VAL A 9 7.97 2.88 2.70
CA VAL A 9 7.00 2.50 1.66
C VAL A 9 5.61 2.25 2.27
N LEU A 10 5.52 1.68 3.48
CA LEU A 10 4.26 1.56 4.21
C LEU A 10 3.62 2.94 4.46
N ILE A 11 4.41 3.89 4.96
CA ILE A 11 3.93 5.26 5.23
C ILE A 11 3.43 5.90 3.92
N ALA A 12 4.17 5.73 2.82
CA ALA A 12 3.75 6.24 1.51
C ALA A 12 2.44 5.59 1.02
N ALA A 13 2.28 4.26 1.18
CA ALA A 13 1.08 3.53 0.79
C ALA A 13 -0.15 3.96 1.63
N VAL A 14 0.03 4.13 2.94
CA VAL A 14 -1.03 4.62 3.85
C VAL A 14 -1.37 6.09 3.54
N GLY A 15 -0.36 6.92 3.24
CA GLY A 15 -0.56 8.29 2.79
C GLY A 15 -1.36 8.37 1.48
N ALA A 16 -1.03 7.53 0.50
CA ALA A 16 -1.78 7.43 -0.75
C ALA A 16 -3.22 6.93 -0.53
N GLY A 17 -3.40 5.92 0.35
CA GLY A 17 -4.73 5.39 0.68
C GLY A 17 -5.63 6.40 1.39
N SER A 18 -5.07 7.16 2.34
CA SER A 18 -5.80 8.25 3.02
C SER A 18 -6.11 9.41 2.07
N GLY A 19 -5.18 9.77 1.17
CA GLY A 19 -5.42 10.72 0.09
C GLY A 19 -6.58 10.29 -0.82
N ALA A 20 -6.57 9.03 -1.28
CA ALA A 20 -7.64 8.47 -2.10
C ALA A 20 -9.00 8.46 -1.38
N TRP A 21 -9.00 8.26 -0.06
CA TRP A 21 -10.23 8.29 0.74
C TRP A 21 -10.90 9.66 0.77
N ILE A 22 -10.08 10.71 0.87
CA ILE A 22 -10.52 12.11 0.94
C ILE A 22 -10.90 12.62 -0.47
N SER A 23 -10.14 12.25 -1.50
CA SER A 23 -10.37 12.71 -2.87
C SER A 23 -11.51 11.98 -3.60
N ALA A 24 -12.02 10.88 -3.05
CA ALA A 24 -13.10 10.11 -3.68
C ALA A 24 -14.36 10.98 -3.90
N PRO A 25 -14.86 11.10 -5.15
CA PRO A 25 -16.01 11.94 -5.46
C PRO A 25 -17.27 11.46 -4.73
N LYS A 26 -18.09 12.41 -4.30
CA LYS A 26 -19.37 12.12 -3.63
C LYS A 26 -20.37 11.58 -4.65
N GLY A 27 -20.87 10.37 -4.41
CA GLY A 27 -21.81 9.72 -5.32
C GLY A 27 -22.18 8.31 -4.85
N PRO A 28 -23.05 7.59 -5.61
CA PRO A 28 -23.50 6.25 -5.24
C PRO A 28 -22.35 5.25 -5.07
N ASN A 29 -21.29 5.42 -5.88
CA ASN A 29 -20.11 4.54 -5.88
C ASN A 29 -18.98 5.01 -4.96
N GLN A 30 -19.22 6.00 -4.08
CA GLN A 30 -18.15 6.57 -3.26
C GLN A 30 -17.50 5.53 -2.33
N VAL A 31 -18.30 4.67 -1.69
CA VAL A 31 -17.79 3.61 -0.81
C VAL A 31 -17.02 2.58 -1.63
N LEU A 32 -17.55 2.19 -2.79
CA LEU A 32 -16.90 1.25 -3.70
C LEU A 32 -15.51 1.75 -4.14
N LEU A 33 -15.41 3.00 -4.59
CA LEU A 33 -14.14 3.57 -5.03
C LEU A 33 -13.12 3.65 -3.88
N ARG A 34 -13.58 4.03 -2.68
CA ARG A 34 -12.74 4.08 -1.48
C ARG A 34 -12.18 2.71 -1.10
N THR A 35 -13.04 1.69 -1.05
CA THR A 35 -12.63 0.34 -0.66
C THR A 35 -11.77 -0.32 -1.73
N CYS A 36 -12.10 -0.17 -3.02
CA CYS A 36 -11.27 -0.66 -4.11
C CYS A 36 -9.87 -0.05 -4.07
N ALA A 37 -9.76 1.28 -3.95
CA ALA A 37 -8.45 1.95 -3.94
C ALA A 37 -7.56 1.50 -2.76
N VAL A 38 -8.12 1.43 -1.54
CA VAL A 38 -7.38 1.00 -0.35
C VAL A 38 -6.99 -0.48 -0.45
N LEU A 39 -7.89 -1.34 -0.96
CA LEU A 39 -7.60 -2.77 -1.12
C LEU A 39 -6.49 -3.01 -2.14
N THR A 40 -6.53 -2.34 -3.29
CA THR A 40 -5.49 -2.45 -4.32
C THR A 40 -4.12 -2.01 -3.77
N LEU A 41 -4.06 -0.86 -3.09
CA LEU A 41 -2.81 -0.38 -2.47
C LEU A 41 -2.26 -1.36 -1.43
N THR A 42 -3.15 -1.95 -0.63
CA THR A 42 -2.77 -2.96 0.37
C THR A 42 -2.19 -4.21 -0.30
N CYS A 43 -2.83 -4.72 -1.36
CA CYS A 43 -2.35 -5.89 -2.10
C CYS A 43 -0.98 -5.62 -2.75
N CYS A 44 -0.81 -4.47 -3.41
CA CYS A 44 0.45 -4.08 -4.03
C CYS A 44 1.58 -3.95 -2.99
N TYR A 45 1.29 -3.36 -1.82
CA TYR A 45 2.27 -3.25 -0.74
C TYR A 45 2.65 -4.64 -0.18
N LEU A 46 1.68 -5.52 0.04
CA LEU A 46 1.94 -6.87 0.54
C LEU A 46 2.79 -7.69 -0.43
N MET A 47 2.46 -7.68 -1.73
CA MET A 47 3.24 -8.36 -2.75
C MET A 47 4.69 -7.85 -2.75
N TRP A 48 4.88 -6.52 -2.77
CA TRP A 48 6.19 -5.91 -2.76
C TRP A 48 7.00 -6.20 -1.49
N VAL A 49 6.38 -6.10 -0.31
CA VAL A 49 7.10 -6.27 0.96
C VAL A 49 7.55 -7.72 1.16
N ILE A 50 6.74 -8.70 0.74
CA ILE A 50 7.09 -10.11 0.86
C ILE A 50 8.33 -10.43 0.03
N VAL A 51 8.36 -10.02 -1.24
CA VAL A 51 9.52 -10.29 -2.11
C VAL A 51 10.77 -9.52 -1.65
N TYR A 52 10.60 -8.29 -1.16
CA TYR A 52 11.71 -7.50 -0.63
C TYR A 52 12.31 -8.13 0.63
N LEU A 53 11.48 -8.54 1.58
CA LEU A 53 11.95 -9.17 2.83
C LEU A 53 12.62 -10.53 2.57
N ALA A 54 12.12 -11.30 1.60
CA ALA A 54 12.74 -12.55 1.19
C ALA A 54 14.19 -12.38 0.68
N GLN A 55 14.51 -11.19 0.15
CA GLN A 55 15.84 -10.87 -0.38
C GLN A 55 16.72 -10.07 0.58
N LEU A 56 16.23 -9.65 1.75
CA LEU A 56 16.97 -8.75 2.65
C LEU A 56 18.19 -9.43 3.28
N HIS A 57 18.05 -10.70 3.66
CA HIS A 57 19.12 -11.56 4.16
C HIS A 57 18.96 -12.94 3.52
N PRO A 58 19.43 -13.12 2.27
CA PRO A 58 19.24 -14.37 1.57
C PRO A 58 20.08 -15.47 2.21
N ILE A 59 19.50 -16.67 2.26
CA ILE A 59 20.14 -17.88 2.79
C ILE A 59 20.98 -18.62 1.74
N ILE A 60 20.92 -18.18 0.49
CA ILE A 60 21.69 -18.64 -0.66
C ILE A 60 22.24 -17.44 -1.44
#